data_AF-A0AAN5CF91-F1
#
_entry.id   AF-A0AAN5CF91-F1
#
_cell.length_a   1.000
_cell.length_b   1.000
_cell.length_c   1.000
_cell.angle_alpha   90.00
_cell.angle_beta   90.00
_cell.angle_gamma   90.00
#
_symmetry.space_group_name_H-M   'P 1'
#
loop_
_entity.id
_entity.type
_entity.pdbx_description
1 polymer ?
#
loop_
_entity_poly.entity_id
_entity_poly.type
_entity_poly.pdbx_seq_one_letter_code
_entity_poly.pdbx_strand_id
1 'polypeptide(L)'
;RLIYVNCDLGSKENLRSCADKLIEREPHIDILINNAGLWMSCYQRTKDGHEITWQTNHLGPFLLTELLLPLVEKAEEGRIINVASALHNKSPVIDLSSIDSEEGFGSSYIAYNKTKLANV
;
A
#
# COMPACT_ATOMS: atom_id res chain seq x y z
N ARG A 1 -2.29 -24.33 -5.52
CA ARG A 1 -3.03 -23.62 -6.59
C ARG A 1 -2.45 -22.21 -6.69
N LEU A 2 -2.29 -21.63 -7.88
CA LEU A 2 -1.86 -20.24 -8.06
C LEU A 2 -2.95 -19.49 -8.83
N ILE A 3 -3.40 -18.36 -8.30
CA ILE A 3 -4.44 -17.52 -8.89
C ILE A 3 -3.85 -16.14 -9.12
N TYR A 4 -4.06 -15.62 -10.33
CA TYR A 4 -3.68 -14.26 -10.67
C TYR A 4 -4.92 -13.37 -10.65
N VAL A 5 -4.82 -12.25 -9.94
CA VAL A 5 -5.82 -11.18 -9.90
C VAL A 5 -5.08 -9.88 -10.16
N ASN A 6 -5.59 -9.06 -11.08
CA ASN A 6 -5.03 -7.73 -11.31
C ASN A 6 -5.24 -6.86 -10.05
N CYS A 7 -4.17 -6.26 -9.56
CA CYS A 7 -4.17 -5.44 -8.35
C CYS A 7 -3.23 -4.24 -8.55
N ASP A 8 -3.81 -3.09 -8.84
CA ASP A 8 -3.11 -1.82 -8.98
C ASP A 8 -3.26 -0.99 -7.69
N LEU A 9 -2.19 -0.93 -6.90
CA LEU A 9 -2.15 -0.18 -5.64
C LEU A 9 -2.25 1.34 -5.84
N GLY A 10 -2.04 1.83 -7.06
CA GLY A 10 -2.25 3.23 -7.45
C GLY A 10 -3.69 3.56 -7.89
N SER A 11 -4.63 2.61 -7.76
CA SER A 11 -6.03 2.78 -8.17
C SER A 11 -7.02 2.21 -7.14
N LYS A 12 -7.75 3.09 -6.45
CA LYS A 12 -8.81 2.72 -5.49
C LYS A 12 -9.89 1.86 -6.14
N GLU A 13 -10.27 2.17 -7.37
CA GLU A 13 -11.24 1.39 -8.15
C GLU A 13 -10.74 -0.04 -8.40
N ASN A 14 -9.50 -0.20 -8.86
CA ASN A 14 -8.92 -1.51 -9.11
C ASN A 14 -8.77 -2.33 -7.83
N LEU A 15 -8.38 -1.70 -6.72
CA LEU A 15 -8.27 -2.36 -5.40
C LEU A 15 -9.60 -2.97 -4.95
N ARG A 16 -10.71 -2.25 -5.13
CA ARG A 16 -12.05 -2.79 -4.85
C ARG A 16 -12.37 -3.99 -5.72
N SER A 17 -12.16 -3.87 -7.04
CA SER A 17 -12.38 -4.99 -7.97
C SER A 17 -11.48 -6.21 -7.66
N CYS A 18 -10.24 -5.99 -7.20
CA CYS A 18 -9.35 -7.05 -6.77
C CYS A 18 -9.88 -7.75 -5.52
N ALA A 19 -10.28 -6.98 -4.51
CA ALA A 19 -10.81 -7.51 -3.26
C ALA A 19 -12.09 -8.33 -3.48
N ASP A 20 -13.04 -7.82 -4.26
CA ASP A 20 -14.29 -8.52 -4.58
C ASP A 20 -14.01 -9.90 -5.19
N LYS A 21 -13.07 -9.96 -6.15
CA LYS A 21 -12.67 -11.23 -6.79
C LYS A 21 -12.01 -12.21 -5.82
N LEU A 22 -11.26 -11.73 -4.82
CA LEU A 22 -10.64 -12.60 -3.82
C LEU A 22 -11.68 -13.11 -2.82
N ILE A 23 -12.60 -12.25 -2.38
CA ILE A 23 -13.71 -12.60 -1.49
C ILE A 23 -14.62 -13.66 -2.12
N GLU A 24 -14.86 -13.59 -3.43
CA GLU A 24 -15.63 -14.60 -4.14
C GLU A 24 -14.91 -15.96 -4.28
N ARG A 25 -13.57 -15.96 -4.28
CA ARG A 25 -12.77 -17.13 -4.66
C ARG A 25 -12.18 -17.90 -3.49
N GLU A 26 -11.92 -17.21 -2.38
CA GLU A 26 -11.22 -17.78 -1.23
C GLU A 26 -12.06 -17.64 0.04
N PRO A 27 -12.20 -18.72 0.83
CA PRO A 27 -13.00 -18.69 2.05
C PRO A 27 -12.36 -17.84 3.16
N HIS A 28 -11.03 -17.75 3.18
CA HIS A 28 -10.21 -17.02 4.15
C HIS A 28 -8.82 -16.72 3.56
N ILE A 29 -8.06 -15.84 4.22
CA ILE A 29 -6.65 -15.56 3.93
C ILE A 29 -5.83 -15.77 5.19
N ASP A 30 -4.97 -16.79 5.22
CA ASP A 30 -4.10 -17.03 6.37
C ASP A 30 -3.04 -15.91 6.52
N ILE A 31 -2.49 -15.45 5.40
CA ILE A 31 -1.43 -14.45 5.38
C ILE A 31 -1.67 -13.47 4.22
N LEU A 32 -1.85 -12.19 4.55
CA LEU A 32 -1.80 -11.09 3.59
C LEU A 32 -0.41 -10.43 3.65
N ILE A 33 0.32 -10.43 2.54
CA ILE A 33 1.65 -9.81 2.45
C ILE A 33 1.60 -8.58 1.55
N ASN A 34 1.67 -7.41 2.17
CA ASN A 34 1.81 -6.12 1.50
C ASN A 34 3.28 -5.89 1.11
N ASN A 35 3.72 -6.59 0.06
CA ASN A 35 5.11 -6.57 -0.42
C ASN A 35 5.38 -5.54 -1.52
N ALA A 36 4.41 -5.30 -2.40
CA ALA A 36 4.63 -4.45 -3.56
C ALA A 36 5.03 -3.02 -3.15
N GLY A 37 5.95 -2.43 -3.91
CA GLY A 37 6.45 -1.09 -3.66
C GLY A 37 7.01 -0.46 -4.94
N LEU A 38 6.95 0.86 -4.97
CA LEU A 38 7.36 1.73 -6.05
C LEU A 38 8.39 2.74 -5.51
N TRP A 39 9.33 3.11 -6.37
CA TRP A 39 10.19 4.26 -6.19
C TRP A 39 10.04 5.14 -7.43
N MET A 40 9.38 6.30 -7.30
CA MET A 40 9.26 7.23 -8.41
C MET A 40 10.37 8.30 -8.35
N SER A 41 11.03 8.56 -9.48
CA SER A 41 12.17 9.50 -9.54
C SER A 41 11.77 10.97 -9.41
N CYS A 42 10.54 11.32 -9.79
CA CYS A 42 9.98 12.66 -9.72
C CYS A 42 8.56 12.64 -9.14
N TYR A 43 8.08 13.80 -8.67
CA TYR A 43 6.72 13.93 -8.18
C TYR A 43 5.71 13.64 -9.28
N GLN A 44 4.77 12.74 -9.00
CA GLN A 44 3.65 12.41 -9.87
C GLN A 44 2.43 12.11 -9.01
N ARG A 45 1.25 12.30 -9.58
CA ARG A 45 -0.02 11.93 -8.95
C ARG A 45 -0.65 10.73 -9.62
N THR A 46 -1.27 9.87 -8.81
CA THR A 46 -2.20 8.86 -9.31
C THR A 46 -3.48 9.53 -9.84
N LYS A 47 -4.33 8.73 -10.49
CA LYS A 47 -5.69 9.15 -10.87
C LYS A 47 -6.57 9.49 -9.64
N ASP A 48 -6.23 8.94 -8.48
CA ASP A 48 -6.94 9.19 -7.23
C ASP A 48 -6.47 10.48 -6.53
N GLY A 49 -5.50 11.20 -7.10
CA GLY A 49 -5.05 12.51 -6.64
C GLY A 49 -3.94 12.51 -5.58
N HIS A 50 -3.41 11.34 -5.22
CA HIS A 50 -2.32 11.20 -4.24
C HIS A 50 -0.95 11.15 -4.91
N GLU A 51 0.11 11.50 -4.19
CA GLU A 51 1.47 11.26 -4.64
C GLU A 51 1.68 9.76 -4.90
N ILE A 52 2.26 9.42 -6.04
CA ILE A 52 2.26 8.04 -6.55
C ILE A 52 3.02 7.06 -5.64
N THR A 53 4.16 7.46 -5.09
CA THR A 53 4.96 6.62 -4.19
C THR A 53 4.19 6.38 -2.89
N TRP A 54 3.62 7.43 -2.31
CA TRP A 54 2.81 7.40 -1.11
C TRP A 54 1.58 6.51 -1.26
N GLN A 55 0.84 6.68 -2.35
CA GLN A 55 -0.33 5.85 -2.58
C GLN A 55 0.06 4.39 -2.80
N THR A 56 1.00 4.11 -3.72
CA THR A 56 1.35 2.72 -4.05
C THR A 56 1.94 1.97 -2.86
N ASN A 57 2.74 2.63 -2.02
CA ASN A 57 3.48 1.96 -0.95
C ASN A 57 2.74 1.88 0.39
N HIS A 58 1.77 2.76 0.62
CA HIS A 58 1.08 2.86 1.90
C HIS A 58 -0.44 2.92 1.79
N LEU A 59 -1.02 3.92 1.10
CA LEU A 59 -2.49 4.08 1.07
C LEU A 59 -3.20 2.92 0.36
N GLY A 60 -2.63 2.43 -0.75
CA GLY A 60 -3.16 1.30 -1.51
C GLY A 60 -3.15 0.01 -0.68
N PRO A 61 -1.99 -0.41 -0.12
CA PRO A 61 -1.90 -1.53 0.81
C PRO A 61 -2.81 -1.40 2.03
N PHE A 62 -2.94 -0.20 2.60
CA PHE A 62 -3.87 0.06 3.71
C PHE A 62 -5.32 -0.24 3.28
N LEU A 63 -5.77 0.33 2.16
CA LEU A 63 -7.11 0.08 1.64
C LEU A 63 -7.33 -1.40 1.30
N LEU A 64 -6.35 -2.07 0.67
CA LEU A 64 -6.45 -3.49 0.34
C LEU A 64 -6.60 -4.33 1.62
N THR A 65 -5.85 -3.98 2.66
CA THR A 65 -5.92 -4.63 3.97
C THR A 65 -7.32 -4.47 4.56
N GLU A 66 -7.86 -3.26 4.60
CA GLU A 66 -9.22 -3.00 5.10
C GLU A 66 -10.29 -3.81 4.32
N LEU A 67 -10.16 -3.88 2.99
CA LEU A 67 -11.10 -4.62 2.15
C LEU A 67 -11.02 -6.14 2.36
N LEU A 68 -9.84 -6.67 2.65
CA LEU A 68 -9.60 -8.12 2.81
C LEU A 68 -9.58 -8.58 4.26
N LEU A 69 -9.62 -7.66 5.23
CA LEU A 69 -9.62 -7.96 6.66
C LEU A 69 -10.68 -9.01 7.04
N PRO A 70 -11.93 -8.97 6.51
CA PRO A 70 -12.93 -9.99 6.83
C PRO A 70 -12.56 -11.42 6.37
N LEU A 71 -11.67 -11.58 5.39
CA LEU A 71 -11.15 -12.90 5.00
C LEU A 71 -9.99 -13.32 5.90
N VAL A 72 -9.17 -12.37 6.34
CA VAL A 72 -8.05 -12.65 7.24
C VAL A 72 -8.56 -13.08 8.62
N GLU A 73 -9.60 -12.42 9.14
CA GLU A 73 -10.23 -12.74 10.42
C GLU A 73 -10.90 -14.12 10.47
N LYS A 74 -11.17 -14.74 9.30
CA LYS A 74 -11.71 -16.10 9.22
C LYS A 74 -10.63 -17.18 9.37
N ALA A 75 -9.35 -16.84 9.24
CA ALA A 75 -8.26 -17.77 9.46
C ALA A 75 -7.99 -17.95 10.96
N GLU A 76 -7.62 -19.15 11.38
CA GLU A 76 -7.31 -19.47 12.78
C GLU A 76 -6.14 -18.62 13.31
N GLU A 77 -5.13 -18.39 12.47
CA GLU A 77 -3.97 -17.56 12.77
C GLU A 77 -3.72 -16.49 11.69
N GLY A 78 -4.76 -15.72 11.34
CA GLY A 78 -4.68 -14.67 10.32
C GLY A 78 -3.59 -13.64 10.61
N ARG A 79 -2.74 -13.34 9.61
CA ARG A 79 -1.64 -12.36 9.74
C ARG A 79 -1.61 -11.39 8.56
N ILE A 80 -1.32 -10.13 8.87
CA ILE A 80 -1.02 -9.09 7.88
C ILE A 80 0.44 -8.71 8.04
N ILE A 81 1.20 -8.75 6.96
CA ILE A 81 2.64 -8.44 6.93
C ILE A 81 2.86 -7.25 6.00
N ASN A 82 3.35 -6.15 6.56
CA ASN A 82 3.77 -4.98 5.79
C ASN A 82 5.27 -5.00 5.56
N VAL A 83 5.70 -4.99 4.30
CA VAL A 83 7.12 -4.97 3.96
C VAL A 83 7.61 -3.52 3.93
N ALA A 84 8.42 -3.17 4.93
CA ALA A 84 9.11 -1.89 5.03
C ALA A 84 10.51 -1.95 4.38
N SER A 85 11.41 -1.06 4.78
CA SER A 85 12.82 -1.03 4.35
C SER A 85 13.64 -0.41 5.47
N ALA A 86 14.93 -0.78 5.61
CA ALA A 86 15.85 -0.13 6.54
C ALA A 86 15.94 1.40 6.36
N LEU A 87 15.55 1.90 5.18
CA LEU A 87 15.44 3.32 4.86
C LEU A 87 14.39 4.09 5.68
N HIS A 88 13.46 3.42 6.37
CA HIS A 88 12.57 4.10 7.32
C HIS A 88 13.35 4.89 8.39
N ASN A 89 14.52 4.39 8.80
CA ASN A 89 15.42 5.05 9.75
C ASN A 89 16.03 6.36 9.23
N LYS A 90 15.87 6.66 7.94
CA LYS A 90 16.34 7.88 7.28
C LYS A 90 15.19 8.82 6.91
N SER A 91 13.96 8.48 7.30
CA SER A 91 12.81 9.34 7.06
C SER A 91 12.84 10.55 7.99
N PRO A 92 12.55 11.77 7.50
CA PRO A 92 12.10 12.84 8.37
C PRO A 92 10.73 12.50 8.98
N VAL A 93 10.27 13.33 9.92
CA VAL A 93 8.90 13.26 10.45
C VAL A 93 7.90 13.35 9.29
N ILE A 94 6.87 12.49 9.35
CA ILE A 94 5.76 12.53 8.39
C ILE A 94 4.82 13.67 8.77
N ASP A 95 4.73 14.67 7.91
CA ASP A 95 3.69 15.70 7.95
C ASP A 95 2.57 15.31 6.98
N LEU A 96 1.44 14.86 7.52
CA LEU A 96 0.28 14.44 6.73
C LEU A 96 -0.38 15.60 5.99
N SER A 97 -0.17 16.86 6.41
CA SER A 97 -0.75 18.02 5.73
C SER A 97 -0.10 18.32 4.38
N SER A 98 1.14 17.87 4.18
CA SER A 98 1.90 18.13 2.95
C SER A 98 2.32 16.86 2.20
N ILE A 99 2.05 15.66 2.72
CA ILE A 99 2.61 14.40 2.16
C ILE A 99 2.23 14.14 0.69
N ASP A 100 1.07 14.64 0.27
CA ASP A 100 0.55 14.54 -1.11
C ASP A 100 0.91 15.74 -2.01
N SER A 101 1.70 16.69 -1.51
CA SER A 101 2.09 17.91 -2.24
C SER A 101 3.48 17.78 -2.86
N GLU A 102 3.74 18.59 -3.89
CA GLU A 102 5.04 18.63 -4.55
C GLU A 102 6.12 19.18 -3.61
N GLU A 103 5.78 20.15 -2.76
CA GLU A 103 6.67 20.67 -1.73
C GLU A 103 7.00 19.60 -0.68
N GLY A 104 6.00 18.82 -0.26
CA GLY A 104 6.18 17.73 0.71
C GLY A 104 6.88 16.50 0.15
N PHE A 105 6.86 16.29 -1.17
CA PHE A 105 7.65 15.27 -1.85
C PHE A 105 9.14 15.46 -1.57
N GLY A 106 9.63 16.70 -1.73
CA GLY A 106 11.03 17.08 -1.51
C GLY A 106 11.98 16.40 -2.49
N SER A 107 12.26 15.11 -2.28
CA SER A 107 13.03 14.27 -3.20
C SER A 107 12.48 12.85 -3.21
N SER A 108 12.74 12.10 -4.29
CA SER A 108 12.34 10.69 -4.37
C SER A 108 12.88 9.84 -3.21
N TYR A 109 14.08 10.14 -2.72
CA TYR A 109 14.66 9.52 -1.53
C TYR A 109 13.83 9.79 -0.27
N ILE A 110 13.46 11.05 -0.02
CA ILE A 110 12.64 11.43 1.14
C ILE A 110 11.23 10.83 1.04
N ALA A 111 10.60 10.93 -0.14
CA ALA A 111 9.26 10.39 -0.38
C ALA A 111 9.21 8.88 -0.09
N TYR A 112 10.16 8.12 -0.65
CA TYR A 112 10.24 6.68 -0.40
C TYR A 112 10.46 6.36 1.08
N ASN A 113 11.38 7.05 1.75
CA ASN A 113 11.66 6.82 3.17
C ASN A 113 10.42 7.05 4.04
N LYS A 114 9.65 8.12 3.77
CA LYS A 114 8.36 8.39 4.44
C LYS A 114 7.40 7.21 4.28
N THR A 115 7.28 6.65 3.07
CA THR A 115 6.41 5.48 2.86
C THR A 115 6.85 4.25 3.64
N LYS A 116 8.17 4.07 3.83
CA LYS A 116 8.70 2.93 4.58
C LYS A 116 8.62 3.13 6.07
N LEU A 117 8.67 4.38 6.55
CA LEU A 117 8.35 4.74 7.92
C LEU A 117 6.85 4.55 8.22
N ALA A 118 5.96 4.81 7.27
CA ALA A 118 4.54 4.58 7.48
C ALA A 118 4.14 3.09 7.58
N ASN A 119 5.03 2.17 7.17
CA ASN A 119 4.79 0.72 7.21
C ASN A 119 5.34 0.02 8.47
N VAL A 120 5.96 0.76 9.40
CA VAL A 120 6.51 0.24 10.68
C VAL A 120 5.71 0.70 11.89
#